data_AF-A0A2P5SVB0-F1
#
_entry.id   AF-A0A2P5SVB0-F1
#
_cell.length_a   1.000
_cell.length_b   1.000
_cell.length_c   1.000
_cell.angle_alpha   90.00
_cell.angle_beta   90.00
_cell.angle_gamma   90.00
#
_symmetry.space_group_name_H-M   'P 1'
#
loop_
_entity.id
_entity.type
_entity.pdbx_description
1 polymer ?
#
loop_
_entity_poly.entity_id
_entity_poly.type
_entity_poly.pdbx_seq_one_letter_code
_entity_poly.pdbx_strand_id
1 'polypeptide(L)'
;MKDNNNETRTLLRSFLSVNKNSGEIVKLYPNRNNTVQPAALMRLGLFVPTLKSTSRGTTGSIASTDATKELKNLSLVKAEGYQKISITGARLDMDNDFKTWAGIVQSFSRYPIQGDTVTLSFINFVKMCGIPSTHSSSRLRKRLDSSLRRIATNTLSFEGNGKIYHTHLVQSVYYDRKKDIVHIQADPKLFELYSFDHKVLLHLRAISCLKRKESAQALYTFLESLPTNPIPISLLRLRMRLNLSSKITTQNHIVRRAMKQLKKIGYLDYSEVKRGRTVFFIIHERKPKLNKINNYENIDSIMNN
;
A
#
# COMPACT_ATOMS: atom_id res chain seq x y z
N MET A 1 -15.43 25.17 -19.73
CA MET A 1 -14.45 24.35 -20.50
C MET A 1 -12.98 24.67 -20.20
N LYS A 2 -12.63 25.46 -19.16
CA LYS A 2 -11.22 25.77 -18.81
C LYS A 2 -10.68 25.04 -17.55
N ASP A 3 -11.54 24.41 -16.74
CA ASP A 3 -11.11 23.84 -15.44
C ASP A 3 -10.54 22.41 -15.50
N ASN A 4 -11.03 21.54 -16.39
CA ASN A 4 -10.54 20.15 -16.49
C ASN A 4 -9.03 20.03 -16.77
N ASN A 5 -8.45 21.00 -17.48
CA ASN A 5 -7.04 20.93 -17.88
C ASN A 5 -6.08 21.25 -16.71
N ASN A 6 -6.55 21.98 -15.69
CA ASN A 6 -5.77 22.31 -14.50
C ASN A 6 -5.80 21.17 -13.47
N GLU A 7 -6.92 20.46 -13.34
CA GLU A 7 -7.04 19.28 -12.46
C GLU A 7 -6.16 18.13 -12.95
N THR A 8 -6.18 17.79 -14.24
CA THR A 8 -5.30 16.75 -14.81
C THR A 8 -3.82 17.09 -14.63
N ARG A 9 -3.43 18.37 -14.75
CA ARG A 9 -2.05 18.83 -14.48
C ARG A 9 -1.66 18.72 -12.99
N THR A 10 -2.62 18.92 -12.08
CA THR A 10 -2.42 18.80 -10.63
C THR A 10 -2.22 17.34 -10.21
N LEU A 11 -2.98 16.43 -10.84
CA LEU A 11 -2.82 14.98 -10.69
C LEU A 11 -1.48 14.46 -11.26
N LEU A 12 -1.02 14.99 -12.40
CA LEU A 12 0.29 14.60 -12.93
C LEU A 12 1.45 15.14 -12.07
N ARG A 13 1.29 16.32 -11.44
CA ARG A 13 2.24 16.87 -10.46
C ARG A 13 2.31 16.02 -9.19
N SER A 14 1.22 15.36 -8.80
CA SER A 14 1.19 14.41 -7.68
C SER A 14 1.99 13.13 -7.93
N PHE A 15 2.70 12.98 -9.05
CA PHE A 15 3.71 11.91 -9.28
C PHE A 15 5.17 12.41 -9.40
N LEU A 16 5.42 13.70 -9.17
CA LEU A 16 6.78 14.28 -9.14
C LEU A 16 7.43 14.14 -7.74
N SER A 17 8.75 13.91 -7.66
CA SER A 17 9.50 13.94 -6.39
C SER A 17 10.78 14.76 -6.54
N VAL A 18 11.38 15.22 -5.44
CA VAL A 18 12.69 15.87 -5.46
C VAL A 18 13.73 14.87 -4.97
N ASN A 19 14.79 14.66 -5.75
CA ASN A 19 15.93 13.84 -5.37
C ASN A 19 16.65 14.51 -4.19
N LYS A 20 16.68 13.83 -3.04
CA LYS A 20 17.24 14.36 -1.78
C LYS A 20 18.74 14.65 -1.85
N ASN A 21 19.45 14.10 -2.83
CA ASN A 21 20.90 14.25 -2.95
C ASN A 21 21.30 15.31 -3.98
N SER A 22 20.48 15.56 -5.01
CA SER A 22 20.80 16.49 -6.10
C SER A 22 19.89 17.72 -6.19
N GLY A 23 18.78 17.75 -5.43
CA GLY A 23 17.77 18.81 -5.55
C GLY A 23 16.95 18.75 -6.85
N GLU A 24 17.23 17.81 -7.75
CA GLU A 24 16.51 17.67 -9.02
C GLU A 24 15.10 17.13 -8.82
N ILE A 25 14.14 17.71 -9.55
CA ILE A 25 12.76 17.20 -9.62
C ILE A 25 12.75 15.94 -10.49
N VAL A 26 12.82 14.76 -9.87
CA VAL A 26 12.68 13.46 -10.52
C VAL A 26 11.22 13.03 -10.50
N LYS A 27 10.63 12.86 -11.68
CA LYS A 27 9.30 12.25 -11.82
C LYS A 27 9.37 10.77 -11.40
N LEU A 28 8.68 10.42 -10.32
CA LEU A 28 8.53 9.02 -9.91
C LEU A 28 7.49 8.39 -10.82
N TYR A 29 7.95 7.73 -11.88
CA TYR A 29 7.08 6.89 -12.67
C TYR A 29 7.01 5.51 -12.03
N PRO A 30 5.82 5.05 -11.60
CA PRO A 30 5.61 3.63 -11.37
C PRO A 30 5.98 2.90 -12.66
N ASN A 31 6.85 1.90 -12.57
CA ASN A 31 7.22 1.00 -13.66
C ASN A 31 6.86 -0.45 -13.30
N ARG A 32 7.25 -1.44 -14.10
CA ARG A 32 6.93 -2.86 -13.80
C ARG A 32 7.53 -3.36 -12.48
N ASN A 33 8.57 -2.67 -11.99
CA ASN A 33 9.36 -3.07 -10.83
C ASN A 33 9.04 -2.24 -9.58
N ASN A 34 8.29 -1.14 -9.71
CA ASN A 34 7.97 -0.27 -8.59
C ASN A 34 6.57 0.38 -8.69
N THR A 35 6.04 0.75 -7.53
CA THR A 35 4.80 1.51 -7.41
C THR A 35 5.01 2.68 -6.47
N VAL A 36 4.37 3.81 -6.78
CA VAL A 36 4.35 4.98 -5.89
C VAL A 36 3.19 4.83 -4.94
N GLN A 37 3.43 4.92 -3.64
CA GLN A 37 2.38 4.83 -2.62
C GLN A 37 2.43 6.03 -1.67
N PRO A 38 1.27 6.51 -1.18
CA PRO A 38 1.20 7.44 -0.05
C PRO A 38 1.82 6.81 1.20
N ALA A 39 2.89 7.41 1.74
CA ALA A 39 3.54 6.89 2.94
C ALA A 39 2.56 6.81 4.13
N ALA A 40 1.68 7.80 4.29
CA ALA A 40 0.66 7.83 5.32
C ALA A 40 -0.17 6.54 5.34
N LEU A 41 -0.71 6.12 4.19
CA LEU A 41 -1.50 4.89 4.10
C LEU A 41 -0.67 3.63 4.41
N MET A 42 0.62 3.64 4.07
CA MET A 42 1.53 2.51 4.35
C MET A 42 1.94 2.44 5.82
N ARG A 43 1.91 3.58 6.54
CA ARG A 43 2.10 3.65 8.00
C ARG A 43 0.88 3.15 8.76
N LEU A 44 -0.31 3.33 8.20
CA LEU A 44 -1.55 2.80 8.74
C LEU A 44 -1.60 1.27 8.66
N GLY A 45 -2.22 0.65 9.66
CA GLY A 45 -2.59 -0.77 9.66
C GLY A 45 -3.81 -1.08 8.78
N LEU A 46 -3.90 -0.44 7.61
CA LEU A 46 -5.02 -0.53 6.67
C LEU A 46 -4.97 -1.84 5.86
N PHE A 47 -3.82 -2.11 5.24
CA PHE A 47 -3.54 -3.40 4.59
C PHE A 47 -2.79 -4.31 5.57
N VAL A 48 -3.38 -5.46 5.86
CA VAL A 48 -2.98 -6.30 7.00
C VAL A 48 -2.81 -7.76 6.60
N PRO A 49 -2.03 -8.54 7.36
CA PRO A 49 -1.90 -9.96 7.08
C PRO A 49 -3.20 -10.70 7.34
N THR A 50 -3.58 -11.53 6.38
CA THR A 50 -4.68 -12.48 6.53
C THR A 50 -4.24 -13.61 7.46
N LEU A 51 -5.01 -13.89 8.50
CA LEU A 51 -4.88 -15.11 9.27
C LEU A 51 -5.48 -16.26 8.44
N LYS A 52 -4.70 -16.80 7.50
CA LYS A 52 -5.08 -18.05 6.82
C LYS A 52 -4.99 -19.18 7.84
N SER A 53 -6.15 -19.63 8.30
CA SER A 53 -6.44 -20.81 9.15
C SER A 53 -7.16 -20.46 10.45
N THR A 54 -8.45 -20.18 10.34
CA THR A 54 -9.48 -20.93 11.06
C THR A 54 -10.77 -20.76 10.26
N SER A 55 -11.67 -21.73 10.28
CA SER A 55 -13.04 -21.67 9.75
C SER A 55 -13.91 -20.55 10.35
N ARG A 56 -13.31 -19.62 11.10
CA ARG A 56 -13.88 -18.44 11.76
C ARG A 56 -13.22 -17.13 11.30
N GLY A 57 -12.52 -17.12 10.17
CA GLY A 57 -12.10 -15.87 9.56
C GLY A 57 -13.35 -15.06 9.25
N THR A 58 -13.59 -13.99 9.99
CA THR A 58 -14.78 -13.15 9.90
C THR A 58 -14.83 -12.45 8.55
N THR A 59 -15.31 -13.18 7.54
CA THR A 59 -15.81 -12.64 6.29
C THR A 59 -16.86 -11.59 6.63
N GLY A 60 -16.58 -10.32 6.31
CA GLY A 60 -17.46 -9.19 6.63
C GLY A 60 -17.10 -8.42 7.91
N SER A 61 -15.96 -8.67 8.56
CA SER A 61 -15.52 -7.80 9.66
C SER A 61 -15.21 -6.39 9.17
N ILE A 62 -15.94 -5.42 9.72
CA ILE A 62 -15.64 -4.00 9.58
C ILE A 62 -14.43 -3.70 10.46
N ALA A 63 -13.39 -3.14 9.87
CA ALA A 63 -12.24 -2.60 10.58
C ALA A 63 -12.38 -1.09 10.65
N SER A 64 -12.04 -0.52 11.80
CA SER A 64 -11.85 0.91 11.96
C SER A 64 -10.40 1.20 12.32
N THR A 65 -9.81 2.20 11.67
CA THR A 65 -8.43 2.64 11.88
C THR A 65 -8.44 4.12 12.19
N ASP A 66 -7.88 4.52 13.33
CA ASP A 66 -7.57 5.92 13.62
C ASP A 66 -6.43 6.37 12.70
N ALA A 67 -6.74 7.33 11.82
CA ALA A 67 -5.82 7.89 10.85
C ALA A 67 -5.40 9.33 11.19
N THR A 68 -5.85 9.85 12.33
CA THR A 68 -5.66 11.26 12.73
C THR A 68 -4.19 11.66 12.68
N LYS A 69 -3.29 10.88 13.30
CA LYS A 69 -1.86 11.23 13.33
C LYS A 69 -1.20 11.23 11.95
N GLU A 70 -1.64 10.34 11.06
CA GLU A 70 -1.04 10.17 9.74
C GLU A 70 -1.60 11.16 8.72
N LEU A 71 -2.85 11.56 8.88
CA LEU A 71 -3.57 12.41 7.92
C LEU A 71 -3.76 13.86 8.40
N LYS A 72 -3.41 14.19 9.66
CA LYS A 72 -3.59 15.54 10.24
C LYS A 72 -2.98 16.68 9.42
N ASN A 73 -1.99 16.37 8.62
CA ASN A 73 -1.22 17.38 7.91
C ASN A 73 -1.82 17.75 6.56
N LEU A 74 -2.77 16.97 6.02
CA LEU A 74 -3.45 17.25 4.75
C LEU A 74 -3.99 18.68 4.72
N SER A 75 -3.89 19.34 3.58
CA SER A 75 -4.36 20.70 3.34
C SER A 75 -5.86 20.82 3.63
N LEU A 76 -6.67 19.85 3.21
CA LEU A 76 -8.09 19.79 3.54
C LEU A 76 -8.33 19.77 5.06
N VAL A 77 -7.52 19.00 5.79
CA VAL A 77 -7.64 18.88 7.25
C VAL A 77 -7.32 20.19 7.95
N LYS A 78 -6.22 20.85 7.54
CA LYS A 78 -5.81 22.13 8.11
C LYS A 78 -6.76 23.26 7.76
N ALA A 79 -7.22 23.32 6.51
CA ALA A 79 -8.10 24.37 6.02
C ALA A 79 -9.48 24.32 6.70
N GLU A 80 -10.05 23.12 6.86
CA GLU A 80 -11.37 22.95 7.47
C GLU A 80 -11.31 22.80 9.01
N GLY A 81 -10.12 22.58 9.57
CA GLY A 81 -9.92 22.39 11.00
C GLY A 81 -10.42 21.02 11.52
N TYR A 82 -10.31 19.97 10.70
CA TYR A 82 -10.63 18.61 11.14
C TYR A 82 -9.65 18.13 12.21
N GLN A 83 -10.17 17.50 13.26
CA GLN A 83 -9.40 17.06 14.44
C GLN A 83 -9.36 15.55 14.61
N LYS A 84 -10.38 14.84 14.10
CA LYS A 84 -10.51 13.40 14.19
C LYS A 84 -10.68 12.83 12.79
N ILE A 85 -9.81 11.87 12.47
CA ILE A 85 -9.78 11.23 11.15
C ILE A 85 -9.77 9.73 11.34
N SER A 86 -10.70 9.04 10.68
CA SER A 86 -10.81 7.59 10.77
C SER A 86 -11.06 6.96 9.40
N ILE A 87 -10.62 5.72 9.23
CA ILE A 87 -10.94 4.90 8.07
C ILE A 87 -11.74 3.70 8.54
N THR A 88 -12.96 3.53 8.03
CA THR A 88 -13.86 2.44 8.42
C THR A 88 -14.36 1.70 7.19
N GLY A 89 -14.25 0.37 7.17
CA GLY A 89 -14.70 -0.45 6.05
C GLY A 89 -14.27 -1.91 6.17
N ALA A 90 -14.39 -2.66 5.07
CA ALA A 90 -13.92 -4.03 5.04
C ALA A 90 -12.40 -4.10 5.27
N ARG A 91 -11.97 -5.05 6.11
CA ARG A 91 -10.55 -5.34 6.34
C ARG A 91 -9.85 -5.75 5.03
N LEU A 92 -8.72 -5.11 4.71
CA LEU A 92 -8.00 -5.27 3.45
C LEU A 92 -6.75 -6.16 3.60
N ASP A 93 -6.63 -7.20 2.78
CA ASP A 93 -5.48 -8.10 2.83
C ASP A 93 -4.24 -7.61 2.06
N MET A 94 -3.06 -8.15 2.39
CA MET A 94 -1.81 -7.84 1.66
C MET A 94 -1.70 -8.61 0.33
N ASP A 95 -2.30 -9.79 0.23
CA ASP A 95 -2.06 -10.71 -0.89
C ASP A 95 -2.87 -10.37 -2.15
N ASN A 96 -4.05 -9.76 -2.01
CA ASN A 96 -4.97 -9.41 -3.09
C ASN A 96 -5.34 -7.92 -3.06
N ASP A 97 -5.79 -7.40 -1.92
CA ASP A 97 -6.35 -6.05 -1.82
C ASP A 97 -5.27 -5.00 -1.97
N PHE A 98 -4.14 -5.15 -1.28
CA PHE A 98 -2.99 -4.27 -1.47
C PHE A 98 -2.49 -4.24 -2.93
N LYS A 99 -2.49 -5.38 -3.64
CA LYS A 99 -2.07 -5.44 -5.06
C LYS A 99 -3.08 -4.76 -5.98
N THR A 100 -4.37 -4.94 -5.69
CA THR A 100 -5.46 -4.27 -6.42
C THR A 100 -5.39 -2.77 -6.22
N TRP A 101 -5.18 -2.33 -4.97
CA TRP A 101 -4.92 -0.93 -4.63
C TRP A 101 -3.70 -0.38 -5.37
N ALA A 102 -2.56 -1.08 -5.33
CA ALA A 102 -1.37 -0.67 -6.08
C ALA A 102 -1.65 -0.54 -7.59
N GLY A 103 -2.51 -1.39 -8.15
CA GLY A 103 -2.97 -1.31 -9.53
C GLY A 103 -3.88 -0.12 -9.81
N ILE A 104 -4.78 0.24 -8.90
CA ILE A 104 -5.60 1.46 -8.98
C ILE A 104 -4.67 2.68 -9.06
N VAL A 105 -3.74 2.80 -8.11
CA VAL A 105 -2.77 3.92 -8.08
C VAL A 105 -1.93 3.96 -9.35
N GLN A 106 -1.45 2.80 -9.81
CA GLN A 106 -0.65 2.72 -11.03
C GLN A 106 -1.47 3.07 -12.29
N SER A 107 -2.78 2.83 -12.29
CA SER A 107 -3.68 3.20 -13.39
C SER A 107 -3.80 4.71 -13.50
N PHE A 108 -4.09 5.41 -12.38
CA PHE A 108 -4.14 6.87 -12.34
C PHE A 108 -2.80 7.54 -12.71
N SER A 109 -1.68 6.85 -12.50
CA SER A 109 -0.35 7.38 -12.86
C SER A 109 0.00 7.23 -14.34
N ARG A 110 -0.58 6.25 -15.04
CA ARG A 110 -0.15 5.86 -16.40
C ARG A 110 -1.18 6.07 -17.50
N TYR A 111 -2.46 6.15 -17.15
CA TYR A 111 -3.53 6.32 -18.11
C TYR A 111 -4.07 7.75 -18.07
N PRO A 112 -4.60 8.27 -19.19
CA PRO A 112 -5.30 9.54 -19.19
C PRO A 112 -6.44 9.54 -18.17
N ILE A 113 -6.56 10.64 -17.43
CA ILE A 113 -7.63 10.86 -16.46
C ILE A 113 -8.65 11.81 -17.11
N GLN A 114 -9.91 11.40 -17.12
CA GLN A 114 -11.03 12.22 -17.57
C GLN A 114 -11.83 12.67 -16.36
N GLY A 115 -11.69 13.95 -15.99
CA GLY A 115 -12.20 14.47 -14.71
C GLY A 115 -11.48 13.78 -13.55
N ASP A 116 -12.20 12.94 -12.82
CA ASP A 116 -11.76 12.19 -11.65
C ASP A 116 -11.67 10.67 -11.90
N THR A 117 -11.83 10.28 -13.17
CA THR A 117 -12.00 8.88 -13.57
C THR A 117 -10.88 8.43 -14.51
N VAL A 118 -10.37 7.22 -14.28
CA VAL A 118 -9.46 6.52 -15.20
C VAL A 118 -10.17 5.34 -15.85
N THR A 119 -9.97 5.19 -17.16
CA THR A 119 -10.57 4.13 -17.98
C THR A 119 -9.50 3.30 -18.66
N LEU A 120 -9.57 1.97 -18.52
CA LEU A 120 -8.64 1.04 -19.14
C LEU A 120 -9.26 -0.35 -19.32
N SER A 121 -8.66 -1.17 -20.18
CA SER A 121 -9.11 -2.56 -20.33
C SER A 121 -8.80 -3.39 -19.08
N PHE A 122 -9.56 -4.46 -18.84
CA PHE A 122 -9.32 -5.33 -17.70
C PHE A 122 -7.92 -5.94 -17.72
N ILE A 123 -7.45 -6.39 -18.89
CA ILE A 123 -6.10 -6.95 -19.05
C ILE A 123 -5.03 -5.92 -18.65
N ASN A 124 -5.23 -4.67 -19.04
CA ASN A 124 -4.33 -3.58 -18.67
C ASN A 124 -4.38 -3.29 -17.17
N PHE A 125 -5.57 -3.29 -16.57
CA PHE A 125 -5.72 -3.15 -15.12
C PHE A 125 -5.02 -4.28 -14.36
N VAL A 126 -5.16 -5.53 -14.80
CA VAL A 126 -4.46 -6.69 -14.22
C VAL A 126 -2.94 -6.51 -14.26
N LYS A 127 -2.40 -6.01 -15.39
CA LYS A 127 -0.98 -5.67 -15.50
C LYS A 127 -0.58 -4.58 -14.49
N MET A 128 -1.45 -3.59 -14.25
CA MET A 128 -1.19 -2.54 -13.26
C MET A 128 -1.16 -3.11 -11.83
N CYS A 129 -1.96 -4.13 -11.54
CA CYS A 129 -1.91 -4.86 -10.26
C CYS A 129 -0.64 -5.73 -10.08
N GLY A 130 0.30 -5.73 -11.03
CA GLY A 130 1.53 -6.51 -10.98
C GLY A 130 1.30 -8.02 -11.16
N ILE A 131 0.19 -8.41 -11.78
CA ILE A 131 -0.15 -9.81 -12.04
C ILE A 131 0.30 -10.13 -13.48
N PRO A 132 1.24 -11.07 -13.68
CA PRO A 132 1.62 -11.50 -15.01
C PRO A 132 0.44 -12.27 -15.62
N SER A 133 -0.29 -11.65 -16.55
CA SER A 133 -1.35 -12.35 -17.29
C SER A 133 -1.25 -12.10 -18.78
N THR A 134 -1.10 -13.18 -19.54
CA THR A 134 -1.41 -13.25 -20.97
C THR A 134 -2.92 -13.35 -21.22
N HIS A 135 -3.68 -13.92 -20.26
CA HIS A 135 -5.14 -14.06 -20.32
C HIS A 135 -5.83 -13.81 -18.97
N SER A 136 -7.01 -13.20 -19.00
CA SER A 136 -7.86 -13.01 -17.82
C SER A 136 -8.74 -14.23 -17.56
N SER A 137 -8.45 -15.04 -16.54
CA SER A 137 -9.37 -16.13 -16.15
C SER A 137 -10.61 -15.59 -15.44
N SER A 138 -11.73 -16.32 -15.52
CA SER A 138 -12.96 -16.01 -14.77
C SER A 138 -12.69 -15.93 -13.25
N ARG A 139 -11.80 -16.81 -12.75
CA ARG A 139 -11.32 -16.80 -11.35
C ARG A 139 -10.56 -15.52 -11.00
N LEU A 140 -9.70 -15.03 -11.90
CA LEU A 140 -8.98 -13.78 -11.68
C LEU A 140 -9.93 -12.58 -11.64
N ARG A 141 -10.90 -12.53 -12.57
CA ARG A 141 -11.95 -11.51 -12.61
C ARG A 141 -12.75 -11.47 -11.31
N LYS A 142 -13.25 -12.62 -10.83
CA LYS A 142 -13.97 -12.71 -9.54
C LYS A 142 -13.12 -12.26 -8.36
N ARG A 143 -11.83 -12.60 -8.35
CA ARG A 143 -10.91 -12.22 -7.27
C ARG A 143 -10.67 -10.71 -7.22
N LEU A 144 -10.40 -10.08 -8.36
CA LEU A 144 -10.21 -8.62 -8.42
C LEU A 144 -11.50 -7.86 -8.12
N ASP A 145 -12.63 -8.34 -8.63
CA ASP A 145 -13.96 -7.81 -8.30
C ASP A 145 -14.21 -7.80 -6.78
N SER A 146 -13.89 -8.91 -6.11
CA SER A 146 -13.99 -9.00 -4.65
C SER A 146 -13.09 -8.00 -3.92
N SER A 147 -11.87 -7.77 -4.43
CA SER A 147 -10.93 -6.79 -3.88
C SER A 147 -11.40 -5.35 -4.10
N LEU A 148 -11.85 -5.01 -5.31
CA LEU A 148 -12.40 -3.69 -5.65
C LEU A 148 -13.60 -3.36 -4.76
N ARG A 149 -14.51 -4.32 -4.58
CA ARG A 149 -15.66 -4.17 -3.66
C ARG A 149 -15.20 -3.86 -2.24
N ARG A 150 -14.25 -4.62 -1.67
CA ARG A 150 -13.73 -4.36 -0.32
C ARG A 150 -13.08 -2.99 -0.21
N ILE A 151 -12.26 -2.60 -1.19
CA ILE A 151 -11.60 -1.29 -1.20
C ILE A 151 -12.64 -0.16 -1.23
N ALA A 152 -13.67 -0.26 -2.07
CA ALA A 152 -14.73 0.75 -2.18
C ALA A 152 -15.52 0.93 -0.87
N THR A 153 -15.61 -0.10 -0.01
CA THR A 153 -16.27 0.02 1.31
C THR A 153 -15.49 0.83 2.34
N ASN A 154 -14.24 1.20 2.09
CA ASN A 154 -13.41 1.92 3.06
C ASN A 154 -13.66 3.43 2.97
N THR A 155 -14.45 3.93 3.91
CA THR A 155 -14.81 5.33 4.08
C THR A 155 -13.80 6.03 4.97
N LEU A 156 -13.27 7.18 4.53
CA LEU A 156 -12.54 8.14 5.33
C LEU A 156 -13.53 9.14 5.90
N SER A 157 -13.52 9.30 7.22
CA SER A 157 -14.33 10.28 7.94
C SER A 157 -13.43 11.33 8.56
N PHE A 158 -13.73 12.59 8.28
CA PHE A 158 -13.06 13.76 8.82
C PHE A 158 -14.04 14.56 9.67
N GLU A 159 -13.74 14.74 10.94
CA GLU A 159 -14.61 15.40 11.92
C GLU A 159 -13.84 16.52 12.65
N GLY A 160 -14.44 17.70 12.77
CA GLY A 160 -13.90 18.82 13.55
C GLY A 160 -14.67 20.11 13.33
N ASN A 161 -14.67 21.00 14.32
CA ASN A 161 -15.34 22.32 14.27
C ASN A 161 -16.83 22.24 13.84
N GLY A 162 -17.56 21.21 14.28
CA GLY A 162 -18.97 20.99 13.89
C GLY A 162 -19.17 20.53 12.44
N LYS A 163 -18.11 20.35 11.67
CA LYS A 163 -18.15 19.86 10.29
C LYS A 163 -17.80 18.37 10.26
N ILE A 164 -18.49 17.65 9.39
CA ILE A 164 -18.25 16.24 9.11
C ILE A 164 -18.15 16.09 7.59
N TYR A 165 -17.10 15.42 7.13
CA TYR A 165 -16.92 15.10 5.73
C TYR A 165 -16.56 13.62 5.58
N HIS A 166 -17.29 12.94 4.70
CA HIS A 166 -17.09 11.54 4.38
C HIS A 166 -16.71 11.39 2.92
N THR A 167 -15.72 10.53 2.66
CA THR A 167 -15.30 10.15 1.31
C THR A 167 -14.76 8.72 1.34
N HIS A 168 -14.38 8.14 0.20
CA HIS A 168 -13.96 6.75 0.08
C HIS A 168 -12.55 6.63 -0.46
N LEU A 169 -11.81 5.58 -0.08
CA LEU A 169 -10.50 5.28 -0.69
C LEU A 169 -10.60 5.16 -2.22
N VAL A 170 -11.71 4.61 -2.71
CA VAL A 170 -12.11 4.60 -4.11
C VAL A 170 -13.60 4.93 -4.15
N GLN A 171 -13.97 5.98 -4.88
CA GLN A 171 -15.33 6.52 -4.87
C GLN A 171 -16.30 5.61 -5.63
N SER A 172 -15.90 5.14 -6.81
CA SER A 172 -16.68 4.15 -7.54
C SER A 172 -15.77 3.29 -8.43
N VAL A 173 -16.22 2.07 -8.67
CA VAL A 173 -15.61 1.17 -9.65
C VAL A 173 -16.71 0.58 -10.49
N TYR A 174 -16.64 0.80 -11.80
CA TYR A 174 -17.52 0.18 -12.77
C TYR A 174 -16.73 -0.79 -13.63
N TYR A 175 -17.38 -1.90 -13.98
CA TYR A 175 -16.76 -2.97 -14.74
C TYR A 175 -17.73 -3.55 -15.77
N ASP A 176 -17.40 -3.39 -17.05
CA ASP A 176 -18.11 -4.00 -18.17
C ASP A 176 -17.35 -5.23 -18.68
N ARG A 177 -17.92 -6.41 -18.43
CA ARG A 177 -17.34 -7.69 -18.86
C ARG A 177 -17.44 -7.90 -20.37
N LYS A 178 -18.46 -7.37 -21.02
CA LYS A 178 -18.67 -7.55 -22.47
C LYS A 178 -17.72 -6.68 -23.25
N LYS A 179 -17.54 -5.43 -22.82
CA LYS A 179 -16.60 -4.47 -23.44
C LYS A 179 -15.16 -4.60 -22.95
N ASP A 180 -14.94 -5.39 -21.89
CA ASP A 180 -13.65 -5.56 -21.22
C ASP A 180 -13.07 -4.26 -20.61
N ILE A 181 -13.93 -3.39 -20.08
CA ILE A 181 -13.55 -2.07 -19.59
C ILE A 181 -13.71 -1.98 -18.07
N VAL A 182 -12.76 -1.32 -17.42
CA VAL A 182 -12.81 -0.91 -16.02
C VAL A 182 -12.79 0.63 -15.97
N HIS A 183 -13.75 1.22 -15.27
CA HIS A 183 -13.74 2.63 -14.88
C HIS A 183 -13.50 2.72 -13.37
N ILE A 184 -12.53 3.54 -12.96
CA ILE A 184 -12.22 3.76 -11.55
C ILE A 184 -12.30 5.26 -11.30
N GLN A 185 -13.17 5.65 -10.38
CA GLN A 185 -13.35 7.03 -9.93
C GLN A 185 -12.73 7.21 -8.55
N ALA A 186 -11.93 8.25 -8.39
CA ALA A 186 -11.32 8.64 -7.11
C ALA A 186 -11.82 10.02 -6.70
N ASP A 187 -11.86 10.30 -5.40
CA ASP A 187 -12.19 11.64 -4.93
C ASP A 187 -11.03 12.61 -5.23
N PRO A 188 -11.26 13.71 -5.99
CA PRO A 188 -10.26 14.73 -6.28
C PRO A 188 -9.49 15.22 -5.05
N LYS A 189 -10.19 15.39 -3.92
CA LYS A 189 -9.62 15.90 -2.67
C LYS A 189 -8.67 14.90 -2.00
N LEU A 190 -8.86 13.61 -2.24
CA LEU A 190 -7.97 12.56 -1.72
C LEU A 190 -6.70 12.37 -2.55
N PHE A 191 -6.61 12.92 -3.77
CA PHE A 191 -5.34 12.89 -4.50
C PHE A 191 -4.23 13.66 -3.77
N GLU A 192 -4.58 14.53 -2.85
CA GLU A 192 -3.63 15.17 -1.96
C GLU A 192 -2.81 14.17 -1.14
N LEU A 193 -3.36 13.00 -0.78
CA LEU A 193 -2.61 11.92 -0.12
C LEU A 193 -1.36 11.51 -0.91
N TYR A 194 -1.41 11.66 -2.23
CA TYR A 194 -0.30 11.36 -3.11
C TYR A 194 0.65 12.55 -3.25
N SER A 195 0.18 13.80 -3.17
CA SER A 195 1.02 15.00 -3.27
C SER A 195 1.71 15.40 -1.97
N PHE A 196 1.05 15.17 -0.83
CA PHE A 196 1.29 15.87 0.43
C PHE A 196 2.26 15.15 1.38
N ASP A 197 2.09 13.84 1.55
CA ASP A 197 3.04 13.04 2.34
C ASP A 197 4.09 12.44 1.41
N HIS A 198 5.31 12.24 1.92
CA HIS A 198 6.41 11.71 1.12
C HIS A 198 5.94 10.49 0.31
N LYS A 199 6.15 10.53 -1.00
CA LYS A 199 5.91 9.38 -1.88
C LYS A 199 6.96 8.33 -1.59
N VAL A 200 6.52 7.08 -1.50
CA VAL A 200 7.41 5.94 -1.35
C VAL A 200 7.40 5.16 -2.64
N LEU A 201 8.60 4.92 -3.17
CA LEU A 201 8.80 4.04 -4.31
C LEU A 201 8.94 2.60 -3.81
N LEU A 202 7.82 1.90 -3.67
CA LEU A 202 7.82 0.50 -3.25
C LEU A 202 8.33 -0.37 -4.39
N HIS A 203 9.41 -1.10 -4.13
CA HIS A 203 9.95 -2.08 -5.05
C HIS A 203 9.13 -3.37 -4.98
N LEU A 204 8.51 -3.76 -6.09
CA LEU A 204 7.65 -4.94 -6.18
C LEU A 204 8.46 -6.25 -6.08
N ARG A 205 9.78 -6.21 -6.35
CA ARG A 205 10.69 -7.36 -6.19
C ARG A 205 10.77 -7.85 -4.74
N ALA A 206 10.83 -6.94 -3.77
CA ALA A 206 10.81 -7.34 -2.35
C ALA A 206 9.50 -8.04 -1.99
N ILE A 207 8.36 -7.54 -2.49
CA ILE A 207 7.04 -8.16 -2.28
C ILE A 207 6.96 -9.54 -2.93
N SER A 208 7.54 -9.72 -4.13
CA SER A 208 7.56 -11.02 -4.82
C SER A 208 8.41 -12.06 -4.09
N CYS A 209 9.59 -11.68 -3.56
CA CYS A 209 10.42 -12.53 -2.69
C CYS A 209 9.73 -12.90 -1.36
N LEU A 210 8.71 -12.13 -0.97
CA LEU A 210 7.88 -12.35 0.21
C LEU A 210 6.53 -12.99 -0.11
N LYS A 211 6.39 -13.70 -1.24
CA LYS A 211 5.15 -14.40 -1.63
C LYS A 211 4.60 -15.24 -0.46
N ARG A 212 3.31 -15.04 -0.13
CA ARG A 212 2.58 -15.67 0.99
C ARG A 212 3.09 -15.32 2.40
N LYS A 213 4.06 -14.40 2.53
CA LYS A 213 4.57 -13.90 3.82
C LYS A 213 3.96 -12.54 4.13
N GLU A 214 2.64 -12.48 4.27
CA GLU A 214 1.89 -11.22 4.35
C GLU A 214 2.34 -10.30 5.51
N SER A 215 2.72 -10.86 6.67
CA SER A 215 3.30 -10.07 7.77
C SER A 215 4.62 -9.40 7.39
N ALA A 216 5.49 -10.10 6.66
CA ALA A 216 6.72 -9.50 6.16
C ALA A 216 6.44 -8.46 5.07
N GLN A 217 5.47 -8.70 4.19
CA GLN A 217 5.05 -7.70 3.19
C GLN A 217 4.50 -6.43 3.87
N ALA A 218 3.66 -6.56 4.90
CA ALA A 218 3.12 -5.41 5.64
C ALA A 218 4.21 -4.63 6.38
N LEU A 219 5.18 -5.33 7.00
CA LEU A 219 6.33 -4.66 7.62
C LEU A 219 7.26 -4.03 6.59
N TYR A 220 7.43 -4.63 5.41
CA TYR A 220 8.19 -4.03 4.31
C TYR A 220 7.59 -2.69 3.88
N THR A 221 6.29 -2.64 3.58
CA THR A 221 5.64 -1.39 3.15
C THR A 221 5.69 -0.33 4.24
N PHE A 222 5.54 -0.74 5.49
CA PHE A 222 5.72 0.14 6.64
C PHE A 222 7.13 0.71 6.72
N LEU A 223 8.16 -0.13 6.68
CA LEU A 223 9.54 0.32 6.79
C LEU A 223 9.89 1.27 5.65
N GLU A 224 9.52 0.94 4.41
CA GLU A 224 9.70 1.82 3.25
C GLU A 224 9.04 3.19 3.42
N SER A 225 7.95 3.29 4.20
CA SER A 225 7.28 4.56 4.51
C SER A 225 7.91 5.40 5.62
N LEU A 226 8.98 4.90 6.25
CA LEU A 226 9.76 5.63 7.25
C LEU A 226 11.00 6.32 6.65
N PRO A 227 11.49 7.41 7.27
CA PRO A 227 12.75 8.07 6.88
C PRO A 227 13.92 7.08 6.82
N THR A 228 14.91 7.30 5.94
CA THR A 228 16.04 6.40 5.67
C THR A 228 16.63 5.79 6.94
N ASN A 229 16.91 6.63 7.94
CA ASN A 229 17.37 6.25 9.27
C ASN A 229 16.26 6.52 10.29
N PRO A 230 15.32 5.59 10.48
CA PRO A 230 14.26 5.79 11.45
C PRO A 230 14.80 5.66 12.88
N ILE A 231 14.18 6.37 13.81
CA ILE A 231 14.39 6.11 15.25
C ILE A 231 14.08 4.63 15.58
N PRO A 232 14.67 4.07 16.66
CA PRO A 232 14.40 2.69 17.07
C PRO A 232 12.90 2.39 17.12
N ILE A 233 12.49 1.34 16.41
CA ILE A 233 11.08 1.01 16.23
C ILE A 233 10.68 0.03 17.33
N SER A 234 9.72 0.41 18.16
CA SER A 234 9.26 -0.47 19.23
C SER A 234 8.51 -1.69 18.67
N LEU A 235 8.60 -2.81 19.39
CA LEU A 235 7.80 -4.02 19.09
C LEU A 235 6.30 -3.70 19.09
N LEU A 236 5.84 -2.81 19.98
CA LEU A 236 4.46 -2.31 19.99
C LEU A 236 4.10 -1.65 18.65
N ARG A 237 4.95 -0.77 18.11
CA ARG A 237 4.68 -0.07 16.84
C ARG A 237 4.58 -1.04 15.67
N LEU A 238 5.45 -2.05 15.60
CA LEU A 238 5.38 -3.11 14.59
C LEU A 238 4.10 -3.97 14.73
N ARG A 239 3.67 -4.28 15.97
CA ARG A 239 2.39 -4.96 16.20
C ARG A 239 1.20 -4.14 15.72
N MET A 240 1.14 -2.86 16.10
CA MET A 240 0.07 -1.95 15.68
C MET A 240 -0.02 -1.88 14.17
N ARG A 241 1.13 -1.87 13.47
CA ARG A 241 1.17 -1.92 12.01
C ARG A 241 0.58 -3.21 11.43
N LEU A 242 0.89 -4.36 12.04
CA LEU A 242 0.33 -5.64 11.58
C LEU A 242 -1.16 -5.79 11.92
N ASN A 243 -1.64 -5.08 12.96
CA ASN A 243 -3.03 -5.01 13.38
C ASN A 243 -3.70 -6.39 13.47
N LEU A 244 -3.01 -7.35 14.10
CA LEU A 244 -3.47 -8.74 14.23
C LEU A 244 -4.41 -8.88 15.43
N SER A 245 -5.40 -9.77 15.33
CA SER A 245 -6.33 -10.09 16.43
C SER A 245 -5.83 -11.18 17.39
N SER A 246 -4.68 -11.81 17.11
CA SER A 246 -4.10 -12.86 17.96
C SER A 246 -3.58 -12.32 19.29
N LYS A 247 -3.32 -13.21 20.27
CA LYS A 247 -2.69 -12.84 21.54
C LYS A 247 -1.35 -12.11 21.34
N ILE A 248 -1.02 -11.21 22.26
CA ILE A 248 0.20 -10.37 22.21
C ILE A 248 1.48 -11.21 22.02
N THR A 249 1.58 -12.34 22.72
CA THR A 249 2.74 -13.25 22.60
C THR A 249 2.89 -13.78 21.17
N THR A 250 1.81 -14.26 20.57
CA THR A 250 1.75 -14.69 19.17
C THR A 250 2.12 -13.55 18.23
N GLN A 251 1.58 -12.34 18.45
CA GLN A 251 1.93 -11.18 17.64
C GLN A 251 3.43 -10.85 17.71
N ASN A 252 4.03 -10.91 18.91
CA ASN A 252 5.47 -10.70 19.09
C ASN A 252 6.30 -11.70 18.28
N HIS A 253 5.91 -12.99 18.29
CA HIS A 253 6.57 -14.01 17.48
C HIS A 253 6.40 -13.75 15.98
N ILE A 254 5.21 -13.34 15.53
CA ILE A 254 4.96 -13.01 14.12
C ILE A 254 5.80 -11.82 13.67
N VAL A 255 5.89 -10.75 14.48
CA VAL A 255 6.75 -9.60 14.18
C VAL A 255 8.21 -10.02 14.02
N ARG A 256 8.77 -10.76 14.98
CA ARG A 256 10.16 -11.24 14.89
C ARG A 256 10.38 -12.12 13.67
N ARG A 257 9.45 -13.04 13.37
CA ARG A 257 9.52 -13.88 12.18
C ARG A 257 9.52 -13.04 10.90
N ALA A 258 8.65 -12.03 10.82
CA ALA A 258 8.58 -11.13 9.67
C ALA A 258 9.87 -10.31 9.49
N MET A 259 10.43 -9.75 10.58
CA MET A 259 11.71 -9.05 10.55
C MET A 259 12.86 -9.97 10.09
N LYS A 260 12.92 -11.22 10.59
CA LYS A 260 13.89 -12.23 10.13
C LYS A 260 13.71 -12.56 8.65
N GLN A 261 12.48 -12.68 8.16
CA GLN A 261 12.21 -12.93 6.73
C GLN A 261 12.70 -11.78 5.85
N LEU A 262 12.52 -10.54 6.31
CA LEU A 262 13.00 -9.36 5.61
C LEU A 262 14.54 -9.28 5.60
N LYS A 263 15.20 -9.63 6.70
CA LYS A 263 16.67 -9.77 6.74
C LYS A 263 17.15 -10.90 5.82
N LYS A 264 16.47 -12.06 5.81
CA LYS A 264 16.80 -13.21 4.97
C LYS A 264 16.77 -12.90 3.46
N ILE A 265 15.83 -12.08 2.99
CA ILE A 265 15.79 -11.69 1.58
C ILE A 265 16.81 -10.59 1.23
N GLY A 266 17.62 -10.13 2.20
CA GLY A 266 18.59 -9.07 2.03
C GLY A 266 17.97 -7.67 1.96
N TYR A 267 16.74 -7.48 2.44
CA TYR A 267 16.09 -6.16 2.41
C TYR A 267 16.59 -5.23 3.52
N LEU A 268 16.87 -5.74 4.72
CA LEU A 268 17.40 -4.90 5.80
C LEU A 268 18.42 -5.63 6.64
N ASP A 269 19.22 -4.87 7.37
CA ASP A 269 19.90 -5.34 8.57
C ASP A 269 19.41 -4.60 9.82
N TYR A 270 19.37 -5.30 10.95
CA TYR A 270 18.84 -4.77 12.20
C TYR A 270 19.40 -5.48 13.44
N SER A 271 19.34 -4.78 14.57
CA SER A 271 19.51 -5.34 15.91
C SER A 271 18.21 -5.27 16.71
N GLU A 272 17.93 -6.31 17.49
CA GLU A 272 16.86 -6.32 18.48
C GLU A 272 17.46 -6.01 19.85
N VAL A 273 17.02 -4.93 20.49
CA VAL A 273 17.53 -4.50 21.81
C VAL A 273 16.38 -4.37 22.80
N LYS A 274 16.64 -4.71 24.06
CA LYS A 274 15.69 -4.50 25.16
C LYS A 274 16.12 -3.26 25.95
N ARG A 275 15.23 -2.27 26.07
CA ARG A 275 15.43 -1.09 26.93
C ARG A 275 14.30 -1.06 27.96
N GLY A 276 14.64 -1.36 29.21
CA GLY A 276 13.67 -1.57 30.28
C GLY A 276 12.72 -2.74 29.96
N ARG A 277 11.41 -2.50 29.97
CA ARG A 277 10.37 -3.50 29.65
C ARG A 277 10.03 -3.56 28.16
N THR A 278 10.61 -2.71 27.32
CA THR A 278 10.25 -2.57 25.91
C THR A 278 11.35 -3.09 24.99
N VAL A 279 10.95 -3.81 23.95
CA VAL A 279 11.83 -4.27 22.88
C VAL A 279 11.79 -3.29 21.72
N PHE A 280 12.96 -2.98 21.18
CA PHE A 280 13.15 -2.10 20.03
C PHE A 280 13.95 -2.80 18.93
N PHE A 281 13.64 -2.45 17.69
CA PHE A 281 14.38 -2.83 16.49
C PHE A 281 15.13 -1.60 15.97
N ILE A 282 16.45 -1.67 15.97
CA ILE A 282 17.32 -0.65 15.39
C ILE A 282 17.63 -1.09 13.97
N ILE A 283 17.19 -0.29 12.99
CA ILE A 283 17.42 -0.56 11.57
C ILE A 283 18.76 0.06 11.20
N HIS A 284 19.72 -0.77 10.80
CA HIS A 284 21.07 -0.31 10.42
C HIS A 284 21.12 0.07 8.95
N GLU A 285 20.46 -0.71 8.11
CA GLU A 285 20.49 -0.53 6.66
C GLU A 285 19.20 -1.06 6.02
N ARG A 286 18.79 -0.45 4.90
CA ARG A 286 17.72 -0.94 4.03
C ARG A 286 18.17 -0.95 2.57
N LYS A 287 17.85 -2.02 1.85
CA LYS A 287 18.17 -2.27 0.44
C LYS A 287 16.89 -2.57 -0.34
N PRO A 288 16.09 -1.55 -0.69
CA PRO A 288 14.79 -1.74 -1.35
C PRO A 288 14.84 -2.50 -2.68
N LYS A 289 15.94 -2.33 -3.44
CA LYS A 289 16.15 -3.02 -4.73
C LYS A 289 16.52 -4.50 -4.57
N LEU A 290 16.81 -4.92 -3.33
CA LEU A 290 17.57 -6.12 -2.99
C LEU A 290 18.94 -6.14 -3.68
N ASN A 291 19.94 -6.77 -3.07
CA ASN A 291 21.15 -7.07 -3.82
C ASN A 291 20.77 -7.96 -5.01
N LYS A 292 21.48 -7.84 -6.15
CA LYS A 292 21.45 -8.92 -7.15
C LYS A 292 21.97 -10.16 -6.40
N ILE A 293 21.06 -10.97 -5.88
CA ILE A 293 21.41 -12.35 -5.55
C ILE A 293 21.88 -12.92 -6.88
N ASN A 294 23.17 -13.22 -6.95
CA ASN A 294 23.76 -14.01 -8.01
C ASN A 294 22.84 -15.21 -8.24
N ASN A 295 22.32 -15.36 -9.44
CA ASN A 295 21.64 -16.57 -9.91
C ASN A 295 22.66 -17.72 -10.08
N TYR A 296 23.53 -17.94 -9.10
CA TYR A 296 24.45 -19.06 -9.05
C TYR A 296 24.07 -19.86 -7.81
N GLU A 297 23.06 -20.70 -7.98
CA GLU A 297 22.74 -21.93 -7.22
C GLU A 297 21.27 -22.29 -7.55
N ASN A 298 21.09 -23.39 -8.28
CA ASN A 298 19.82 -23.98 -8.82
C ASN A 298 19.35 -23.58 -10.23
N ILE A 299 20.25 -23.46 -11.21
CA ILE A 299 19.87 -23.72 -12.62
C ILE A 299 20.50 -25.02 -13.16
N ASP A 300 21.61 -25.48 -12.59
CA ASP A 300 22.29 -26.71 -13.08
C ASP A 300 21.75 -28.03 -12.52
N SER A 301 20.75 -28.02 -11.63
CA SER A 301 20.13 -29.24 -11.07
C SER A 301 18.81 -29.66 -11.74
N ILE A 302 18.37 -28.95 -12.80
CA ILE A 302 17.12 -29.26 -13.53
C ILE A 302 17.39 -29.64 -15.00
N MET A 303 18.66 -29.66 -15.44
CA MET A 303 19.03 -30.13 -16.78
C MET A 303 19.71 -31.51 -16.82
N ASN A 304 19.89 -32.18 -15.69
CA ASN A 304 20.33 -33.58 -15.63
C ASN A 304 19.38 -34.39 -14.74
N ASN A 305 18.22 -34.77 -15.31
CA ASN A 305 17.47 -36.02 -15.10
C ASN A 305 16.11 -35.95 -15.80
#